data_AF-Q7NPQ6-F1
#
_entry.id   AF-Q7NPQ6-F1
#
_cell.length_a   1.000
_cell.length_b   1.000
_cell.length_c   1.000
_cell.angle_alpha   90.00
_cell.angle_beta   90.00
_cell.angle_gamma   90.00
#
_symmetry.space_group_name_H-M   'P 1'
#
loop_
_entity.id
_entity.type
_entity.pdbx_description
1 polymer ?
#
loop_
_entity_poly.entity_id
_entity_poly.type
_entity_poly.pdbx_seq_one_letter_code
_entity_poly.pdbx_strand_id
1 'polypeptide(L)' 'MKPIYARYPEVRMRWFDAEAFSARCSDVAMFETESVPAFYYLIDALRDSPLMTEPYFEFVDIIPAVEDGFRDYDAQLAQ' A
#
# COMPACT_ATOMS: atom_id res chain seq x y z
N MET A 1 -12.13 -9.68 -1.16
CA MET A 1 -10.76 -9.45 -0.64
C MET A 1 -10.54 -9.87 0.82
N LYS A 2 -11.53 -9.79 1.75
CA LYS A 2 -11.33 -10.16 3.17
C LYS A 2 -10.54 -11.48 3.42
N PRO A 3 -10.75 -12.57 2.65
CA PRO A 3 -9.97 -13.80 2.84
C PRO A 3 -8.48 -13.67 2.53
N ILE A 4 -8.10 -12.75 1.63
CA ILE A 4 -6.70 -12.51 1.26
C ILE A 4 -6.02 -11.73 2.38
N TYR A 5 -6.59 -10.60 2.81
CA TYR A 5 -6.03 -9.79 3.90
C TYR A 5 -5.89 -10.55 5.21
N ALA A 6 -6.81 -11.48 5.52
CA ALA A 6 -6.73 -12.30 6.74
C ALA A 6 -5.49 -13.21 6.80
N ARG A 7 -4.82 -13.47 5.67
CA ARG A 7 -3.58 -14.26 5.61
C ARG A 7 -2.32 -13.44 5.93
N TYR A 8 -2.44 -12.11 5.90
CA TYR A 8 -1.33 -11.17 6.08
C TYR A 8 -1.71 -10.10 7.12
N PRO A 9 -2.00 -10.48 8.39
CA PRO A 9 -2.44 -9.55 9.43
C PRO A 9 -1.42 -8.45 9.76
N GLU A 10 -0.15 -8.65 9.43
CA GLU A 10 0.94 -7.68 9.57
C GLU A 10 0.87 -6.53 8.55
N VAL A 11 0.05 -6.65 7.50
CA VAL A 11 -0.14 -5.59 6.51
C VAL A 11 -1.45 -4.86 6.77
N ARG A 12 -1.37 -3.60 7.20
CA ARG A 12 -2.52 -2.73 7.40
C ARG A 12 -2.80 -1.95 6.12
N MET A 13 -4.08 -1.75 5.81
CA MET A 13 -4.50 -0.98 4.64
C MET A 13 -5.48 0.12 5.05
N ARG A 14 -5.27 1.32 4.50
CA ARG A 14 -6.19 2.46 4.57
C ARG A 14 -6.56 2.87 3.16
N TRP A 15 -7.82 3.21 2.96
CA TRP A 15 -8.37 3.63 1.67
C TRP A 15 -8.85 5.07 1.77
N PHE A 16 -8.56 5.88 0.76
CA PHE A 16 -8.94 7.29 0.69
C PHE A 16 -9.55 7.59 -0.67
N ASP A 17 -10.65 8.32 -0.66
CA ASP A 17 -11.24 8.89 -1.87
C ASP A 17 -10.52 10.20 -2.23
N ALA A 18 -10.11 10.30 -3.49
CA ALA A 18 -9.40 11.43 -4.07
C ALA A 18 -10.17 12.08 -5.24
N GLU A 19 -11.29 11.51 -5.69
CA GLU A 19 -11.92 11.88 -6.96
C GLU A 19 -12.38 13.34 -7.02
N ALA A 20 -12.81 13.89 -5.88
CA ALA A 20 -13.24 15.27 -5.77
C ALA A 20 -12.08 16.28 -5.73
N PHE A 21 -10.85 15.83 -5.46
CA PHE A 21 -9.68 16.68 -5.21
C PHE A 21 -8.57 16.52 -6.23
N SER A 22 -8.60 15.46 -7.04
CA SER A 22 -7.55 15.11 -7.98
C SER A 22 -8.13 14.59 -9.29
N ALA A 23 -7.64 15.12 -10.42
CA ALA A 23 -7.92 14.55 -11.74
C ALA A 23 -6.98 13.38 -12.10
N ARG A 24 -5.98 13.06 -11.25
CA ARG A 24 -4.96 12.04 -11.55
C ARG A 24 -5.43 10.63 -11.20
N CYS A 25 -6.20 10.48 -10.12
CA CYS A 25 -6.72 9.19 -9.65
C CYS A 25 -7.97 9.43 -8.81
N SER A 26 -8.86 8.43 -8.77
CA SER A 26 -10.07 8.45 -7.95
C SER A 26 -9.81 8.02 -6.51
N ASP A 27 -8.84 7.14 -6.28
CA ASP A 27 -8.61 6.51 -4.99
C ASP A 27 -7.13 6.39 -4.66
N VAL A 28 -6.82 6.41 -3.36
CA VAL A 28 -5.49 6.10 -2.82
C VAL A 28 -5.60 4.95 -1.83
N ALA A 29 -4.85 3.88 -2.10
CA ALA A 29 -4.66 2.77 -1.17
C ALA A 29 -3.27 2.88 -0.52
N MET A 30 -3.25 3.05 0.80
CA MET A 30 -2.02 3.09 1.58
C MET A 30 -1.85 1.77 2.34
N PHE A 31 -0.73 1.11 2.11
CA PHE A 31 -0.35 -0.12 2.81
C PHE A 31 0.79 0.16 3.76
N GLU A 32 0.72 -0.43 4.94
CA GLU A 32 1.69 -0.24 6.01
C GLU A 32 2.07 -1.60 6.59
N THR A 33 3.37 -1.85 6.76
CA THR A 33 3.91 -3.09 7.31
C THR A 33 5.35 -2.90 7.77
N GLU A 34 5.81 -3.73 8.70
CA GLU A 34 7.24 -3.90 9.03
C GLU A 34 7.88 -5.06 8.23
N SER A 35 7.07 -5.88 7.54
CA SER A 35 7.52 -7.06 6.79
C SER A 35 7.33 -6.86 5.29
N VAL A 36 8.44 -6.54 4.60
CA VAL A 36 8.47 -6.46 3.13
C VAL A 36 8.00 -7.77 2.47
N PRO A 37 8.41 -8.98 2.92
CA PRO A 37 7.90 -10.23 2.35
C PRO A 37 6.37 -10.37 2.48
N ALA A 38 5.80 -9.98 3.61
CA ALA A 38 4.35 -10.04 3.82
C ALA A 38 3.59 -9.14 2.86
N PHE A 39 4.06 -7.90 2.68
CA PHE A 39 3.48 -6.98 1.69
C PHE A 39 3.62 -7.54 0.28
N TYR A 40 4.79 -8.04 -0.09
CA TYR A 40 5.01 -8.66 -1.40
C TYR A 40 4.00 -9.80 -1.66
N TYR A 41 3.84 -10.72 -0.71
CA TYR A 41 2.91 -11.84 -0.86
C TYR A 41 1.43 -11.41 -0.88
N LEU A 42 1.07 -10.38 -0.11
CA LEU A 42 -0.27 -9.80 -0.19
C LEU A 42 -0.56 -9.25 -1.59
N ILE A 43 0.36 -8.47 -2.14
CA ILE A 43 0.19 -7.86 -3.47
C ILE A 43 0.12 -8.93 -4.55
N ASP A 44 0.99 -9.95 -4.52
CA ASP A 44 0.89 -11.08 -5.46
C ASP A 44 -0.47 -11.79 -5.36
N ALA A 45 -0.94 -12.09 -4.14
CA ALA A 45 -2.25 -12.71 -3.94
C ALA A 45 -3.42 -11.83 -4.41
N LEU A 46 -3.30 -10.50 -4.30
CA LEU A 46 -4.29 -9.57 -4.82
C LEU A 46 -4.27 -9.50 -6.35
N ARG A 47 -3.07 -9.51 -6.97
CA ARG A 47 -2.89 -9.49 -8.42
C ARG A 47 -3.45 -10.74 -9.11
N ASP A 48 -3.38 -11.87 -8.44
CA ASP A 48 -3.97 -13.14 -8.90
C ASP A 48 -5.50 -13.19 -8.66
N SER A 49 -6.09 -12.19 -8.00
CA SER A 49 -7.51 -12.17 -7.73
C SER A 49 -8.32 -11.57 -8.89
N PRO A 50 -9.60 -11.99 -9.06
CA PRO A 50 -10.49 -11.43 -10.09
C PRO A 50 -10.59 -9.90 -10.09
N LEU A 51 -10.37 -9.27 -8.92
CA LEU A 51 -10.42 -7.82 -8.80
C LEU A 51 -9.32 -7.12 -9.61
N MET A 52 -8.15 -7.75 -9.78
CA MET A 52 -7.00 -7.18 -10.48
C MET A 52 -6.73 -7.84 -11.83
N THR A 53 -7.34 -8.98 -12.12
CA THR A 53 -7.25 -9.62 -13.45
C THR A 53 -8.30 -9.10 -14.42
N GLU A 54 -9.35 -8.44 -13.92
CA GLU A 54 -10.38 -7.77 -14.71
C GLU A 54 -10.14 -6.25 -14.75
N PRO A 55 -10.51 -5.55 -15.84
CA PRO A 55 -10.20 -4.14 -16.04
C PRO A 55 -11.14 -3.19 -15.26
N TYR A 56 -11.29 -3.40 -13.96
CA TYR A 56 -12.12 -2.55 -13.10
C TYR A 56 -11.46 -1.21 -12.76
N PHE A 57 -10.12 -1.18 -12.68
CA PHE A 57 -9.33 0.01 -12.38
C PHE A 57 -7.90 -0.16 -12.92
N GLU A 58 -7.14 0.94 -12.90
CA GLU A 58 -5.74 0.98 -13.27
C GLU A 58 -4.90 1.37 -12.05
N PHE A 59 -3.71 0.76 -11.90
CA PHE A 59 -2.70 1.24 -10.98
C PHE A 59 -1.93 2.41 -11.60
N VAL A 60 -2.24 3.62 -11.15
CA VAL A 60 -1.65 4.85 -11.70
C VAL A 60 -0.21 5.08 -11.22
N ASP A 61 0.07 4.80 -9.95
CA ASP A 61 1.40 4.99 -9.36
C ASP A 61 1.59 4.09 -8.13
N ILE A 62 2.84 3.72 -7.82
CA ILE A 62 3.21 2.98 -6.61
C ILE A 62 4.37 3.72 -5.97
N ILE A 63 4.16 4.21 -4.75
CA ILE A 63 5.12 5.05 -4.04
C ILE A 63 5.57 4.34 -2.76
N PRO A 64 6.70 3.62 -2.76
CA PRO A 64 7.31 3.11 -1.54
C PRO A 64 7.76 4.26 -0.65
N ALA A 65 7.50 4.16 0.65
CA ALA A 65 7.86 5.18 1.63
C ALA A 65 8.29 4.54 2.95
N VAL A 66 9.02 5.30 3.76
CA VAL A 66 9.36 4.97 5.15
C VAL A 66 8.67 5.97 6.04
N GLU A 67 7.82 5.49 6.96
CA GLU A 67 7.15 6.35 7.94
C GLU A 67 8.21 7.03 8.82
N ASP A 68 8.11 8.36 8.95
CA ASP A 68 9.00 9.15 9.81
C ASP A 68 10.52 8.96 9.58
N GLY A 69 10.94 8.46 8.40
CA GLY A 69 12.33 8.06 8.15
C GLY A 69 13.39 9.17 8.33
N PHE A 70 12.98 10.44 8.30
CA PHE A 70 13.87 11.56 8.60
C PHE A 70 14.32 11.58 10.07
N ARG A 71 13.47 11.15 11.00
CA ARG A 71 13.72 11.24 12.45
C ARG A 71 14.87 10.35 12.88
N ASP A 72 14.88 9.12 12.40
CA ASP A 72 15.92 8.13 12.72
C ASP A 72 17.27 8.53 12.12
N TYR A 73 17.25 9.14 10.94
CA TYR A 73 18.44 9.66 10.29
C TYR A 73 19.02 10.86 11.04
N ASP A 74 18.20 11.84 11.41
CA ASP A 74 18.64 13.03 12.15
C ASP A 74 19.18 12.66 13.54
N ALA A 75 18.57 11.68 14.21
CA ALA A 75 19.05 11.17 15.49
C ALA A 75 20.44 10.51 15.40
N GLN A 76 20.80 9.94 14.24
CA GLN A 76 22.15 9.41 14.00
C GLN A 76 23.17 10.53 13.76
N LEU A 77 22.77 11.62 13.10
CA LEU A 77 23.67 12.77 12.86
C LEU A 77 23.98 13.58 14.12
N ALA A 78 23.14 13.49 15.15
CA ALA A 78 23.33 14.19 16.42
C ALA A 78 24.29 13.46 17.41
N GLN A 79 24.82 12.29 17.03
CA GLN A 79 25.79 11.50 17.81
C GLN A 79 27.23 11.78 17.40
#